data_AF-A0ABD0JRS2-F1
#
_entry.id   AF-A0ABD0JRS2-F1
#
_cell.length_a   1.000
_cell.length_b   1.000
_cell.length_c   1.000
_cell.angle_alpha   90.00
_cell.angle_beta   90.00
_cell.angle_gamma   90.00
#
_symmetry.space_group_name_H-M   'P 1'
#
loop_
_entity.id
_entity.type
_entity.pdbx_description
1 polymer ?
#
loop_
_entity_poly.entity_id
_entity_poly.type
_entity_poly.pdbx_seq_one_letter_code
_entity_poly.pdbx_strand_id
1 'polypeptide(L)'
;MTSVNTTTPSAGCLVLRPSSSENKSSFLPWDNPDNVINMRAAAILERVVVSNLLPLVCLFGIISNCLNMAVFYRQGVRDRITLCLFCLALVDAMAVLTVFCLYVERLLAQVIPHMAGDGPLYR
;
A
#
# COMPACT_ATOMS: atom_id res chain seq x y z
N MET A 1 23.07 64.31 3.63
CA MET A 1 22.26 64.72 4.80
C MET A 1 20.84 64.90 4.33
N THR A 2 19.97 63.92 4.57
CA THR A 2 18.51 64.08 4.69
C THR A 2 17.96 62.86 5.42
N SER A 3 17.24 63.16 6.48
CA SER A 3 16.66 62.28 7.49
C SER A 3 15.61 61.33 6.90
N VAL A 4 15.67 60.03 7.23
CA VAL A 4 14.60 59.06 6.95
C VAL A 4 13.82 58.82 8.23
N ASN A 5 12.53 59.15 8.15
CA ASN A 5 11.52 59.13 9.20
C ASN A 5 11.47 57.82 10.02
N THR A 6 11.40 57.98 11.34
CA THR A 6 10.93 56.98 12.29
C THR A 6 9.42 56.79 12.14
N THR A 7 9.00 55.74 11.45
CA THR A 7 7.65 55.19 11.57
C THR A 7 7.68 54.02 12.55
N THR A 8 7.08 54.24 13.71
CA THR A 8 6.65 53.23 14.66
C THR A 8 5.85 52.12 13.95
N PRO A 9 6.20 50.83 14.08
CA PRO A 9 5.28 49.77 13.72
C PRO A 9 4.29 49.56 14.87
N SER A 10 3.05 49.87 14.53
CA SER A 10 1.80 49.49 15.16
C SER A 10 1.81 48.04 15.66
N ALA A 11 1.13 47.81 16.77
CA ALA A 11 0.89 46.50 17.38
C ALA A 11 0.44 45.44 16.36
N GLY A 12 1.08 44.26 16.37
CA GLY A 12 0.54 43.05 15.75
C GLY A 12 1.42 42.29 14.76
N CYS A 13 2.69 42.66 14.55
CA CYS A 13 3.61 41.80 13.78
C CYS A 13 4.40 40.90 14.74
N LEU A 14 3.98 39.65 14.86
CA LEU A 14 4.75 38.61 15.51
C LEU A 14 5.90 38.23 14.57
N VAL A 15 7.01 38.96 14.68
CA VAL A 15 8.28 38.57 14.04
C VAL A 15 8.69 37.27 14.70
N LEU A 16 8.38 36.14 14.06
CA LEU A 16 8.92 34.84 14.39
C LEU A 16 10.43 34.91 14.17
N ARG A 17 11.15 35.32 15.22
CA ARG A 17 12.58 35.13 15.32
C ARG A 17 12.78 33.60 15.31
N PRO A 18 13.39 33.01 14.27
CA PRO A 18 13.70 31.59 14.32
C PRO A 18 14.66 31.43 15.50
N SER A 19 14.19 30.74 16.54
CA SER A 19 15.02 30.28 17.64
C SER A 19 16.07 29.37 17.03
N SER A 20 17.25 29.94 16.81
CA SER A 20 18.49 29.20 16.63
C SER A 20 18.64 28.18 17.76
N SER A 21 19.04 26.95 17.39
CA SER A 21 19.52 25.84 18.23
C SER A 21 18.57 24.67 18.54
N GLU A 22 18.14 23.95 17.50
CA GLU A 22 18.42 22.51 17.43
C GLU A 22 18.81 22.21 15.97
N ASN A 23 19.96 21.57 15.75
CA ASN A 23 20.29 20.94 14.47
C ASN A 23 19.31 19.78 14.23
N LYS A 24 18.06 20.07 13.87
CA LYS A 24 17.19 19.09 13.23
C LYS A 24 17.58 19.09 11.77
N SER A 25 18.64 18.33 11.45
CA SER A 25 18.88 17.89 10.09
C SER A 25 17.59 17.24 9.60
N SER A 26 16.91 17.89 8.68
CA SER A 26 15.66 17.41 8.09
C SER A 26 15.95 16.15 7.31
N PHE A 27 15.94 15.02 7.99
CA PHE A 27 16.06 13.72 7.36
C PHE A 27 14.79 13.43 6.56
N LEU A 28 14.94 12.79 5.39
CA LEU A 28 13.79 12.26 4.67
C LEU A 28 13.13 11.18 5.55
N PRO A 29 11.80 10.94 5.44
CA PRO A 29 11.10 9.96 6.28
C PRO A 29 11.74 8.55 6.28
N TRP A 30 12.45 8.22 5.19
CA TRP A 30 13.16 6.95 4.98
C TRP A 30 14.67 7.00 5.27
N ASP A 31 15.22 8.17 5.58
CA ASP A 31 16.66 8.43 5.78
C ASP A 31 16.94 9.01 7.18
N ASN A 32 16.10 8.68 8.15
CA ASN A 32 16.28 9.10 9.54
C ASN A 32 17.29 8.17 10.25
N PRO A 33 18.38 8.68 10.85
CA PRO A 33 19.36 7.86 11.55
C PRO A 33 18.79 7.19 12.81
N ASP A 34 17.69 7.70 13.36
CA ASP A 34 16.97 7.07 14.47
C ASP A 34 15.99 5.97 13.98
N ASN A 35 15.94 5.68 12.68
CA ASN A 35 15.08 4.64 12.16
C ASN A 35 15.67 3.26 12.49
N VAL A 36 14.94 2.49 13.30
CA VAL A 36 15.32 1.14 13.73
C VAL A 36 15.37 0.16 12.54
N ILE A 37 14.69 0.48 11.43
CA ILE A 37 14.65 -0.33 10.23
C ILE A 37 15.54 0.28 9.14
N ASN A 38 16.60 -0.45 8.79
CA ASN A 38 17.48 -0.11 7.68
C ASN A 38 16.70 -0.15 6.34
N MET A 39 16.93 0.82 5.44
CA MET A 39 16.23 0.93 4.15
C MET A 39 16.32 -0.35 3.31
N ARG A 40 17.48 -1.03 3.35
CA ARG A 40 17.67 -2.31 2.66
C ARG A 40 16.78 -3.41 3.24
N ALA A 41 16.62 -3.44 4.56
CA ALA A 41 15.76 -4.41 5.22
C ALA A 41 14.29 -4.15 4.89
N ALA A 42 13.87 -2.88 4.82
CA ALA A 42 12.53 -2.51 4.38
C ALA A 42 12.24 -2.97 2.94
N ALA A 43 13.17 -2.73 2.01
CA ALA A 43 13.01 -3.13 0.61
C ALA A 43 12.96 -4.67 0.44
N ILE A 44 13.77 -5.41 1.21
CA ILE A 44 13.73 -6.89 1.20
C ILE A 44 12.40 -7.37 1.78
N LEU A 45 11.95 -6.79 2.89
CA LEU A 45 10.69 -7.15 3.52
C LEU A 45 9.50 -6.91 2.58
N GLU A 46 9.44 -5.74 1.95
CA GLU A 46 8.41 -5.41 0.97
C GLU A 46 8.39 -6.43 -0.17
N ARG A 47 9.58 -6.76 -0.70
CA ARG A 47 9.71 -7.75 -1.78
C ARG A 47 9.25 -9.14 -1.36
N VAL A 48 9.63 -9.57 -0.16
CA VAL A 48 9.23 -10.89 0.38
C VAL A 48 7.73 -10.95 0.62
N VAL A 49 7.15 -9.89 1.19
CA VAL A 49 5.71 -9.81 1.49
C VAL A 49 4.89 -9.84 0.20
N VAL A 50 5.24 -9.01 -0.78
CA VAL A 50 4.51 -8.91 -2.05
C VAL A 50 4.72 -10.16 -2.92
N SER A 51 5.93 -10.73 -2.92
CA SER A 51 6.25 -11.87 -3.79
C SER A 51 5.85 -13.23 -3.21
N ASN A 52 5.77 -13.39 -1.89
CA ASN A 52 5.56 -14.71 -1.25
C ASN A 52 4.33 -14.73 -0.34
N LEU A 53 4.18 -13.78 0.58
CA LEU A 53 3.03 -13.80 1.49
C LEU A 53 1.72 -13.53 0.75
N LEU A 54 1.69 -12.51 -0.11
CA LEU A 54 0.48 -12.13 -0.85
C LEU A 54 -0.12 -13.28 -1.67
N PRO A 55 0.64 -14.02 -2.50
CA PRO A 55 0.08 -15.15 -3.24
C PRO A 55 -0.33 -16.33 -2.33
N LEU A 56 0.40 -16.59 -1.24
CA LEU A 56 0.01 -17.64 -0.28
C LEU A 56 -1.30 -17.30 0.41
N VAL A 57 -1.47 -16.06 0.87
CA VAL A 57 -2.71 -15.57 1.47
C VAL A 57 -3.85 -15.65 0.44
N CYS A 58 -3.60 -15.32 -0.82
CA CYS A 58 -4.60 -15.50 -1.88
C CYS A 58 -4.97 -16.98 -2.06
N LEU A 59 -3.99 -17.89 -2.09
CA LEU A 59 -4.24 -19.33 -2.28
C LEU A 59 -5.08 -19.91 -1.12
N PHE A 60 -4.68 -19.64 0.12
CA PHE A 60 -5.42 -20.12 1.30
C PHE A 60 -6.78 -19.44 1.44
N GLY A 61 -6.90 -18.16 1.07
CA GLY A 61 -8.16 -17.43 1.03
C GLY A 61 -9.14 -18.02 0.02
N ILE A 62 -8.69 -18.35 -1.19
CA ILE A 62 -9.52 -19.00 -2.22
C ILE A 62 -9.99 -20.38 -1.72
N ILE A 63 -9.07 -21.22 -1.25
CA ILE A 63 -9.42 -22.58 -0.79
C ILE A 63 -10.40 -22.53 0.38
N SER A 64 -10.12 -21.71 1.41
CA SER A 64 -10.96 -21.63 2.60
C SER A 64 -12.36 -21.10 2.29
N ASN A 65 -12.47 -20.09 1.43
CA ASN A 65 -13.78 -19.55 1.06
C ASN A 65 -14.57 -20.47 0.13
N CYS A 66 -13.92 -21.17 -0.81
CA CYS A 66 -14.56 -22.20 -1.62
C CYS A 66 -15.06 -23.37 -0.76
N LEU A 67 -14.29 -23.79 0.24
CA LEU A 67 -14.70 -24.82 1.20
C LEU A 67 -15.90 -24.36 2.03
N ASN A 68 -15.90 -23.12 2.53
CA ASN A 68 -17.05 -22.55 3.24
C ASN A 68 -18.30 -22.54 2.36
N MET A 69 -18.19 -22.09 1.10
CA MET A 69 -19.31 -22.16 0.14
C MET A 69 -19.79 -23.59 -0.09
N ALA A 70 -18.89 -24.55 -0.33
CA ALA A 70 -19.24 -25.93 -0.63
C ALA A 70 -19.91 -26.64 0.57
N VAL A 71 -19.43 -26.38 1.78
CA VAL A 71 -20.02 -26.90 3.03
C VAL A 71 -21.41 -26.31 3.25
N PHE A 72 -21.58 -25.00 3.10
CA PHE A 72 -22.90 -24.36 3.24
C PHE A 72 -23.88 -24.77 2.15
N TYR A 73 -23.40 -24.98 0.92
CA TYR A 73 -24.22 -25.51 -0.17
C TYR A 73 -24.70 -26.92 0.12
N ARG A 74 -23.83 -27.78 0.69
CA ARG A 74 -24.21 -29.15 1.08
C ARG A 74 -25.08 -29.24 2.32
N GLN A 75 -24.98 -28.31 3.27
CA GLN A 75 -25.78 -28.33 4.50
C GLN A 75 -27.23 -27.89 4.28
N GLY A 76 -27.57 -27.32 3.12
CA GLY A 76 -28.93 -26.89 2.80
C GLY A 76 -29.33 -25.70 3.67
N VAL A 77 -29.01 -24.49 3.20
CA VAL A 77 -29.19 -23.21 3.90
C VAL A 77 -30.61 -23.07 4.45
N ARG A 78 -30.81 -23.39 5.75
CA ARG A 78 -32.13 -23.37 6.40
C ARG A 78 -32.21 -22.38 7.57
N ASP A 79 -31.11 -21.71 7.91
CA ASP A 79 -31.02 -20.79 9.04
C ASP A 79 -30.35 -19.45 8.68
N ARG A 80 -30.76 -18.37 9.37
CA ARG A 80 -30.37 -16.98 9.04
C ARG A 80 -28.88 -16.71 9.32
N ILE A 81 -28.32 -17.35 10.33
CA ILE A 81 -26.91 -17.22 10.71
C ILE A 81 -26.00 -17.83 9.63
N THR A 82 -26.40 -18.98 9.08
CA THR A 82 -25.67 -19.67 8.00
C THR A 82 -25.66 -18.84 6.72
N LEU A 83 -26.76 -18.14 6.42
CA LEU A 83 -26.84 -17.23 5.28
C LEU A 83 -25.92 -16.01 5.46
N CYS A 84 -25.82 -15.47 6.67
CA CYS A 84 -24.89 -14.39 6.98
C CYS A 84 -23.43 -14.82 6.81
N LEU A 85 -23.06 -15.99 7.35
CA LEU A 85 -21.70 -16.55 7.20
C LEU A 85 -21.38 -16.90 5.74
N PHE A 86 -22.37 -17.36 4.97
CA PHE A 86 -22.23 -17.59 3.53
C PHE A 86 -21.95 -16.28 2.77
N CYS A 87 -22.72 -15.22 3.04
CA CYS A 87 -22.48 -13.91 2.43
C CYS A 87 -21.11 -13.35 2.81
N LEU A 88 -20.67 -13.53 4.06
CA LEU A 88 -19.34 -13.12 4.51
C LEU A 88 -18.23 -13.88 3.76
N ALA A 89 -18.37 -15.20 3.62
CA ALA A 89 -17.43 -16.01 2.84
C ALA A 89 -17.44 -15.66 1.35
N LEU A 90 -18.59 -15.26 0.80
CA LEU A 90 -18.71 -14.80 -0.59
C LEU A 90 -18.01 -13.46 -0.80
N VAL A 91 -18.20 -12.50 0.11
CA VAL A 91 -17.52 -11.20 0.06
C VAL A 91 -16.01 -11.38 0.21
N ASP A 92 -15.57 -12.25 1.12
CA ASP A 92 -14.15 -12.55 1.31
C ASP A 92 -13.56 -13.22 0.06
N ALA A 93 -14.28 -14.18 -0.55
CA ALA A 93 -13.88 -14.77 -1.83
C ALA A 93 -13.75 -13.73 -2.95
N MET A 94 -14.71 -12.82 -3.06
CA MET A 94 -14.70 -11.75 -4.07
C MET A 94 -13.54 -10.76 -3.85
N ALA A 95 -13.25 -10.42 -2.59
CA ALA A 95 -12.11 -9.56 -2.25
C ALA A 95 -10.78 -10.22 -2.62
N VAL A 96 -10.59 -11.49 -2.24
CA VAL A 96 -9.39 -12.26 -2.59
C VAL A 96 -9.25 -12.41 -4.11
N LEU A 97 -10.35 -12.70 -4.82
CA LEU A 97 -10.36 -12.80 -6.28
C LEU A 97 -9.97 -11.48 -6.95
N THR A 98 -10.43 -10.35 -6.42
CA THR A 98 -10.07 -9.01 -6.92
C THR A 98 -8.59 -8.74 -6.76
N VAL A 99 -8.03 -9.03 -5.57
CA VAL A 99 -6.59 -8.89 -5.31
C VAL A 99 -5.76 -9.80 -6.22
N PHE A 100 -6.20 -11.04 -6.41
CA PHE A 100 -5.55 -11.98 -7.32
C PHE A 100 -5.58 -11.50 -8.76
N CYS A 101 -6.71 -10.97 -9.23
CA CYS A 101 -6.84 -10.45 -10.60
C CYS A 101 -5.89 -9.26 -10.84
N LEU A 102 -5.81 -8.32 -9.88
CA LEU A 102 -4.86 -7.22 -9.93
C LEU A 102 -3.41 -7.72 -9.92
N TYR A 103 -3.10 -8.75 -9.12
CA TYR A 103 -1.76 -9.33 -9.10
C TYR A 103 -1.40 -9.96 -10.45
N VAL A 104 -2.30 -10.73 -11.06
CA VAL A 104 -2.11 -11.32 -12.38
C VAL A 104 -1.94 -10.24 -13.45
N GLU A 105 -2.74 -9.17 -13.42
CA GLU A 105 -2.60 -8.03 -14.35
C GLU A 105 -1.21 -7.39 -14.24
N ARG A 106 -0.72 -7.18 -13.02
CA ARG A 106 0.63 -6.63 -12.78
C ARG A 106 1.72 -7.57 -13.28
N LEU A 107 1.56 -8.88 -13.08
CA LEU A 107 2.49 -9.89 -13.57
C LEU A 107 2.49 -9.92 -15.11
N LEU A 108 1.32 -9.89 -15.73
CA LEU A 108 1.15 -9.88 -17.17
C LEU A 108 1.75 -8.61 -17.78
N ALA A 109 1.53 -7.45 -17.16
CA ALA A 109 2.13 -6.18 -17.56
C ALA A 109 3.67 -6.17 -17.47
N GLN A 110 4.26 -7.00 -16.61
CA GLN A 110 5.71 -7.19 -16.56
C GLN A 110 6.23 -8.20 -17.59
N VAL A 111 5.43 -9.21 -17.93
CA VAL A 111 5.82 -10.28 -18.89
C VAL A 111 5.60 -9.86 -20.34
N ILE A 112 4.53 -9.12 -20.64
CA ILE A 112 4.21 -8.62 -22.00
C ILE A 112 5.36 -7.80 -22.62
N PRO A 113 6.00 -6.83 -21.94
CA PRO A 113 7.12 -6.08 -22.54
C PRO A 113 8.35 -6.95 -22.79
N HIS A 114 8.48 -8.10 -22.12
CA HIS A 114 9.56 -9.04 -22.42
C HIS A 114 9.31 -9.82 -23.72
N MET A 115 8.05 -10.11 -24.05
CA MET A 115 7.66 -10.79 -25.30
C MET A 115 7.55 -9.83 -26.50
N ALA A 116 7.39 -8.53 -26.25
CA ALA A 116 7.35 -7.50 -27.30
C ALA A 116 8.76 -7.14 -27.86
N GLY A 117 9.83 -7.65 -27.24
CA GLY A 117 11.21 -7.45 -27.69
C GLY A 117 11.67 -8.35 -28.84
N ASP A 118 10.90 -9.40 -29.18
CA ASP A 118 11.22 -10.32 -30.28
C ASP A 118 10.30 -10.12 -31.52
N GLY A 119 9.66 -8.95 -31.62
CA GLY A 119 9.00 -8.53 -32.85
C GLY A 119 10.04 -8.02 -33.85
N PRO A 120 10.13 -8.58 -35.07
CA PRO A 120 11.15 -8.18 -36.03
C PRO A 120 10.97 -6.70 -36.40
N LEU A 121 11.96 -5.92 -35.98
CA LEU A 121 12.34 -4.68 -36.62
C LEU A 121 12.62 -5.01 -38.10
N TYR A 122 11.68 -4.71 -39.01
CA TYR A 122 11.85 -4.28 -40.41
C TYR A 122 10.67 -4.70 -41.31
N ARG A 123 9.74 -3.77 -41.58
CA ARG A 123 9.44 -3.31 -42.95
C ARG A 123 8.61 -2.04 -42.96
#